data_AF-A0A1D2SIP6-F1
#
_entry.id   AF-A0A1D2SIP6-F1
#
_cell.length_a   1.000
_cell.length_b   1.000
_cell.length_c   1.000
_cell.angle_alpha   90.00
_cell.angle_beta   90.00
_cell.angle_gamma   90.00
#
_symmetry.space_group_name_H-M   'P 1'
#
loop_
_entity.id
_entity.type
_entity.pdbx_description
1 polymer ?
#
loop_
_entity_poly.entity_id
_entity_poly.type
_entity_poly.pdbx_seq_one_letter_code
_entity_poly.pdbx_strand_id
1 'polypeptide(L)'
;MRRLAEGLTIAELARRLGASLRRGDPDRRIHALASLGAAGTDDLSFLASARHAAQARQTRAGAVLAPAALAGEVAAHSALIEVEDAHRAFGQIAREMAARLARPIARGVHPAAVVAPGATLGRDVAIGPFVMVGEGARIGDGSVLEAGVSVGAGSVIGAGCRLHPRVTIEHDCAIGNDCTVFAGTVIGSDGFGFASGPQGWEKIPQLGAVVIGNSVEIGANCTIDRGALEDTVIGDGCKLDNLIQVAHNVRLGEHTAIAGCVGIAGSAVIGRRCRIGGGAGILGHLEICDDVTISAMSLVTRSIRQPGFYSGVFPLMDNVDWEKSAALLRQLPQWRERLRRLERTDREER
;
A
#
# COMPACT_ATOMS: atom_id res chain seq x y z
N MET A 1 9.63 11.47 -20.37
CA MET A 1 9.90 10.25 -19.57
C MET A 1 11.32 10.34 -19.01
N ARG A 2 11.58 9.86 -17.78
CA ARG A 2 12.96 9.84 -17.25
C ARG A 2 13.76 8.77 -18.00
N ARG A 3 14.99 9.10 -18.40
CA ARG A 3 15.84 8.25 -19.23
C ARG A 3 17.20 8.09 -18.56
N LEU A 4 17.76 6.88 -18.62
CA LEU A 4 19.14 6.65 -18.24
C LEU A 4 20.06 7.31 -19.28
N ALA A 5 21.10 7.99 -18.83
CA ALA A 5 22.17 8.46 -19.72
C ALA A 5 22.86 7.26 -20.38
N GLU A 6 23.18 6.23 -19.58
CA GLU A 6 23.68 4.94 -20.04
C GLU A 6 22.59 3.88 -19.95
N GLY A 7 22.06 3.46 -21.10
CA GLY A 7 21.02 2.44 -21.19
C GLY A 7 21.53 1.03 -20.88
N LEU A 8 20.62 0.18 -20.41
CA LEU A 8 20.85 -1.24 -20.16
C LEU A 8 20.73 -2.02 -21.47
N THR A 9 21.67 -2.92 -21.77
CA THR A 9 21.52 -3.78 -22.94
C THR A 9 20.42 -4.82 -22.74
N ILE A 10 19.83 -5.31 -23.82
CA ILE A 10 18.79 -6.35 -23.76
C ILE A 10 19.36 -7.64 -23.16
N ALA A 11 20.59 -8.02 -23.50
CA ALA A 11 21.28 -9.14 -22.87
C ALA A 11 21.41 -8.98 -21.35
N GLU A 12 21.72 -7.77 -20.89
CA GLU A 12 21.84 -7.46 -19.47
C GLU A 12 20.49 -7.58 -18.75
N LEU A 13 19.42 -7.07 -19.37
CA LEU A 13 18.06 -7.21 -18.86
C LEU A 13 17.64 -8.69 -18.75
N ALA A 14 17.88 -9.47 -19.81
CA ALA A 14 17.57 -10.90 -19.82
C ALA A 14 18.34 -11.67 -18.74
N ARG A 15 19.65 -11.44 -18.63
CA ARG A 15 20.52 -12.06 -17.62
C ARG A 15 20.05 -11.78 -16.19
N ARG A 16 19.71 -10.52 -15.89
CA ARG A 16 19.22 -10.10 -14.56
C ARG A 16 17.90 -10.76 -14.18
N LEU A 17 17.03 -10.99 -15.16
CA LEU A 17 15.74 -11.63 -14.97
C LEU A 17 15.82 -13.16 -14.97
N GLY A 18 16.99 -13.75 -15.27
CA GLY A 18 17.10 -15.18 -15.55
C GLY A 18 16.23 -15.62 -16.74
N ALA A 19 16.03 -14.70 -17.68
CA ALA A 19 15.07 -14.80 -18.77
C ALA A 19 15.75 -15.10 -20.11
N SER A 20 15.00 -15.65 -21.05
CA SER A 20 15.51 -15.98 -22.39
C SER A 20 15.16 -14.90 -23.41
N LEU A 21 16.15 -14.43 -24.17
CA LEU A 21 15.91 -13.58 -25.33
C LEU A 21 15.44 -14.46 -26.51
N ARG A 22 14.17 -14.35 -26.90
CA ARG A 22 13.61 -15.14 -28.01
C ARG A 22 13.94 -14.55 -29.37
N ARG A 23 14.01 -13.22 -29.46
CA ARG A 23 14.36 -12.48 -30.68
C ARG A 23 14.82 -11.06 -30.35
N GLY A 24 15.50 -10.43 -31.29
CA GLY A 24 15.98 -9.06 -31.20
C GLY A 24 17.49 -8.99 -30.98
N ASP A 25 18.04 -7.79 -31.10
CA ASP A 25 19.46 -7.52 -30.92
C ASP A 25 19.82 -7.45 -29.42
N PRO A 26 20.68 -8.35 -28.90
CA PRO A 26 21.10 -8.35 -27.49
C PRO A 26 21.82 -7.07 -27.07
N ASP A 27 22.46 -6.35 -28.00
CA ASP A 27 23.30 -5.18 -27.71
C ASP A 27 22.51 -3.87 -27.74
N ARG A 28 21.26 -3.90 -28.21
CA ARG A 28 20.36 -2.73 -28.16
C ARG A 28 20.22 -2.24 -26.72
N ARG A 29 20.30 -0.93 -26.54
CA ARG A 29 20.19 -0.28 -25.23
C ARG A 29 18.78 0.22 -24.95
N ILE A 30 18.32 -0.06 -23.74
CA ILE A 30 17.07 0.42 -23.16
C ILE A 30 17.39 1.55 -22.18
N HIS A 31 16.78 2.70 -22.41
CA HIS A 31 17.01 3.91 -21.63
C HIS A 31 15.81 4.28 -20.74
N ALA A 32 14.59 3.82 -21.07
CA ALA A 32 13.39 4.16 -20.31
C ALA A 32 12.41 2.99 -20.21
N LEU A 33 11.41 3.17 -19.37
CA LEU A 33 10.23 2.30 -19.29
C LEU A 33 9.01 3.06 -19.81
N ALA A 34 8.16 2.37 -20.55
CA ALA A 34 6.95 2.96 -21.11
C ALA A 34 5.84 1.92 -21.30
N SER A 35 4.59 2.40 -21.34
CA SER A 35 3.45 1.56 -21.72
C SER A 35 3.53 1.17 -23.20
N LEU A 36 2.89 0.07 -23.59
CA LEU A 36 2.92 -0.44 -24.97
C LEU A 36 2.52 0.64 -26.00
N GLY A 37 1.56 1.50 -25.67
CA GLY A 37 1.09 2.57 -26.56
C GLY A 37 1.99 3.80 -26.66
N ALA A 38 2.84 4.06 -25.67
CA ALA A 38 3.71 5.25 -25.62
C ALA A 38 5.20 4.93 -25.82
N ALA A 39 5.58 3.66 -25.76
CA ALA A 39 6.97 3.21 -25.86
C ALA A 39 7.57 3.49 -27.24
N GLY A 40 8.76 4.10 -27.24
CA GLY A 40 9.63 4.22 -28.40
C GLY A 40 10.69 3.12 -28.48
N THR A 41 11.58 3.24 -29.45
CA THR A 41 12.54 2.20 -29.86
C THR A 41 13.61 1.86 -28.82
N ASP A 42 13.77 2.72 -27.80
CA ASP A 42 14.76 2.57 -26.74
C ASP A 42 14.09 2.30 -25.38
N ASP A 43 12.80 2.03 -25.38
CA ASP A 43 12.02 1.83 -24.17
C ASP A 43 11.67 0.34 -23.99
N LEU A 44 11.63 -0.11 -22.74
CA LEU A 44 11.12 -1.42 -22.36
C LEU A 44 9.66 -1.31 -21.96
N SER A 45 8.85 -2.23 -22.48
CA SER A 45 7.47 -2.43 -22.07
C SER A 45 7.21 -3.87 -21.64
N PHE A 46 5.98 -4.19 -21.26
CA PHE A 46 5.58 -5.55 -20.92
C PHE A 46 4.16 -5.86 -21.40
N LEU A 47 3.91 -7.13 -21.67
CA LEU A 47 2.60 -7.68 -22.02
C LEU A 47 2.28 -8.82 -21.04
N ALA A 48 1.40 -8.57 -20.08
CA ALA A 48 0.98 -9.57 -19.09
C ALA A 48 -0.41 -10.18 -19.38
N SER A 49 -1.20 -9.61 -20.29
CA SER A 49 -2.57 -10.07 -20.56
C SER A 49 -2.95 -9.87 -22.02
N ALA A 50 -3.67 -10.87 -22.57
CA ALA A 50 -4.20 -10.83 -23.93
C ALA A 50 -5.10 -9.61 -24.22
N ARG A 51 -5.69 -8.99 -23.19
CA ARG A 51 -6.49 -7.74 -23.34
C ARG A 51 -5.69 -6.59 -23.96
N HIS A 52 -4.36 -6.62 -23.86
CA HIS A 52 -3.45 -5.61 -24.43
C HIS A 52 -2.73 -6.08 -25.69
N ALA A 53 -3.11 -7.22 -26.27
CA ALA A 53 -2.46 -7.79 -27.45
C ALA A 53 -2.44 -6.83 -28.65
N ALA A 54 -3.55 -6.15 -28.93
CA ALA A 54 -3.61 -5.17 -30.02
C ALA A 54 -2.58 -4.04 -29.85
N GLN A 55 -2.39 -3.55 -28.61
CA GLN A 55 -1.37 -2.55 -28.29
C GLN A 55 0.05 -3.13 -28.44
N ALA A 56 0.25 -4.39 -28.06
CA ALA A 56 1.55 -5.05 -28.20
C ALA A 56 1.95 -5.30 -29.66
N ARG A 57 1.01 -5.54 -30.57
CA ARG A 57 1.29 -5.64 -32.00
C ARG A 57 1.68 -4.30 -32.63
N GLN A 58 1.14 -3.20 -32.09
CA GLN A 58 1.32 -1.84 -32.62
C GLN A 58 2.41 -1.04 -31.89
N THR A 59 2.97 -1.57 -30.79
CA THR A 59 3.97 -0.88 -29.99
C THR A 59 5.21 -0.55 -30.82
N ARG A 60 5.91 0.53 -30.45
CA ARG A 60 7.24 0.87 -30.99
C ARG A 60 8.36 0.55 -29.99
N ALA A 61 8.04 -0.19 -28.92
CA ALA A 61 8.99 -0.54 -27.87
C ALA A 61 10.24 -1.21 -28.43
N GLY A 62 11.40 -0.85 -27.90
CA GLY A 62 12.66 -1.50 -28.21
C GLY A 62 12.69 -2.97 -27.78
N ALA A 63 12.11 -3.23 -26.61
CA ALA A 63 11.96 -4.56 -26.03
C ALA A 63 10.62 -4.69 -25.31
N VAL A 64 10.08 -5.91 -25.28
CA VAL A 64 8.88 -6.25 -24.53
C VAL A 64 9.12 -7.52 -23.71
N LEU A 65 8.76 -7.46 -22.43
CA LEU A 65 8.66 -8.63 -21.55
C LEU A 65 7.30 -9.32 -21.78
N ALA A 66 7.27 -10.62 -22.07
CA ALA A 66 6.01 -11.35 -22.19
C ALA A 66 6.16 -12.83 -21.83
N PRO A 67 5.09 -13.50 -21.36
CA PRO A 67 5.07 -14.95 -21.24
C PRO A 67 5.04 -15.62 -22.62
N ALA A 68 5.49 -16.87 -22.66
CA ALA A 68 5.56 -17.68 -23.88
C ALA A 68 4.21 -17.71 -24.64
N ALA A 69 3.10 -17.80 -23.89
CA ALA A 69 1.75 -17.81 -24.44
C ALA A 69 1.35 -16.53 -25.20
N LEU A 70 1.99 -15.39 -24.91
CA LEU A 70 1.71 -14.09 -25.53
C LEU A 70 2.84 -13.62 -26.47
N ALA A 71 3.88 -14.43 -26.67
CA ALA A 71 5.05 -14.11 -27.49
C ALA A 71 4.70 -13.71 -28.93
N GLY A 72 3.67 -14.35 -29.50
CA GLY A 72 3.18 -14.09 -30.86
C GLY A 72 2.43 -12.76 -31.02
N GLU A 73 2.00 -12.15 -29.92
CA GLU A 73 1.26 -10.88 -29.93
C GLU A 73 2.18 -9.65 -29.95
N VAL A 74 3.46 -9.83 -29.64
CA VAL A 74 4.43 -8.74 -29.58
C VAL A 74 4.88 -8.40 -31.01
N ALA A 75 4.99 -7.12 -31.33
CA ALA A 75 5.45 -6.63 -32.63
C ALA A 75 6.79 -7.26 -33.05
N ALA A 76 6.92 -7.64 -34.33
CA ALA A 76 8.07 -8.39 -34.83
C ALA A 76 9.39 -7.62 -34.75
N HIS A 77 9.35 -6.28 -34.81
CA HIS A 77 10.53 -5.42 -34.73
C HIS A 77 11.02 -5.21 -33.27
N SER A 78 10.18 -5.49 -32.28
CA SER A 78 10.56 -5.42 -30.87
C SER A 78 11.30 -6.69 -30.46
N ALA A 79 12.36 -6.51 -29.68
CA ALA A 79 12.98 -7.63 -29.00
C ALA A 79 12.00 -8.24 -27.99
N LEU A 80 12.06 -9.57 -27.84
CA LEU A 80 11.17 -10.30 -26.94
C LEU A 80 12.01 -11.01 -25.88
N ILE A 81 11.86 -10.55 -24.63
CA ILE A 81 12.42 -11.24 -23.47
C ILE A 81 11.29 -12.06 -22.86
N GLU A 82 11.43 -13.39 -22.91
CA GLU A 82 10.43 -14.30 -22.40
C GLU A 82 10.58 -14.48 -20.89
N VAL A 83 9.49 -14.22 -20.17
CA VAL A 83 9.43 -14.27 -18.71
C VAL A 83 8.13 -14.94 -18.28
N GLU A 84 8.16 -15.69 -17.18
CA GLU A 84 6.96 -16.35 -16.66
C GLU A 84 5.88 -15.34 -16.22
N ASP A 85 6.30 -14.32 -15.46
CA ASP A 85 5.44 -13.23 -15.00
C ASP A 85 5.99 -11.88 -15.47
N ALA A 86 5.40 -11.36 -16.54
CA ALA A 86 5.79 -10.09 -17.15
C ALA A 86 5.60 -8.89 -16.21
N HIS A 87 4.60 -8.91 -15.33
CA HIS A 87 4.35 -7.81 -14.40
C HIS A 87 5.42 -7.79 -13.29
N ARG A 88 5.72 -8.97 -12.72
CA ARG A 88 6.80 -9.11 -11.72
C ARG A 88 8.16 -8.76 -12.31
N ALA A 89 8.48 -9.23 -13.51
CA ALA A 89 9.74 -8.94 -14.18
C ALA A 89 9.89 -7.44 -14.48
N PHE A 90 8.82 -6.80 -14.98
CA PHE A 90 8.81 -5.35 -15.19
C PHE A 90 9.06 -4.58 -13.89
N GLY A 91 8.43 -5.00 -12.78
CA GLY A 91 8.65 -4.39 -11.46
C GLY A 91 10.10 -4.49 -10.97
N GLN A 92 10.80 -5.60 -11.26
CA GLN A 92 12.22 -5.75 -10.91
C GLN A 92 13.09 -4.73 -11.66
N ILE A 93 12.92 -4.63 -12.99
CA ILE A 93 13.66 -3.64 -13.81
C ILE A 93 13.29 -2.21 -13.42
N ALA A 94 12.01 -1.94 -13.13
CA ALA A 94 11.56 -0.63 -12.69
C ALA A 94 12.24 -0.17 -11.41
N ARG A 95 12.41 -1.05 -10.41
CA ARG A 95 13.15 -0.72 -9.18
C ARG A 95 14.61 -0.40 -9.46
N GLU A 96 15.27 -1.17 -10.32
CA GLU A 96 16.67 -0.90 -10.68
C GLU A 96 16.82 0.43 -11.42
N MET A 97 15.96 0.68 -12.41
CA MET A 97 15.98 1.93 -13.15
C MET A 97 15.67 3.12 -12.24
N ALA A 98 14.72 2.98 -11.32
CA ALA A 98 14.44 4.00 -10.32
C ALA A 98 15.66 4.29 -9.43
N ALA A 99 16.41 3.26 -9.01
CA ALA A 99 17.62 3.43 -8.21
C ALA A 99 18.73 4.18 -8.98
N ARG A 100 18.94 3.85 -10.27
CA ARG A 100 19.93 4.53 -11.13
C ARG A 100 19.54 5.98 -11.48
N LEU A 101 18.23 6.26 -11.54
CA LEU A 101 17.69 7.60 -11.81
C LEU A 101 17.51 8.44 -10.55
N ALA A 102 17.67 7.85 -9.36
CA ALA A 102 17.55 8.56 -8.11
C ALA A 102 18.65 9.61 -8.01
N ARG A 103 18.31 10.81 -7.54
CA ARG A 103 19.32 11.80 -7.20
C ARG A 103 20.07 11.29 -5.96
N PRO A 104 21.42 11.32 -5.95
CA PRO A 104 22.17 10.99 -4.76
C PRO A 104 21.72 11.85 -3.59
N ILE A 105 21.47 11.20 -2.45
CA ILE A 105 21.16 11.89 -1.19
C ILE A 105 22.48 11.99 -0.42
N ALA A 106 22.89 13.22 -0.10
CA ALA A 106 24.09 13.45 0.69
C ALA A 106 23.95 12.81 2.07
N ARG A 107 24.95 12.03 2.47
CA ARG A 107 25.02 11.43 3.81
C ARG A 107 25.49 12.45 4.84
N GLY A 108 25.16 12.20 6.10
CA GLY A 108 25.41 13.09 7.22
C GLY A 108 24.18 13.88 7.64
N VAL A 109 24.42 14.82 8.55
CA VAL A 109 23.38 15.67 9.13
C VAL A 109 23.42 17.05 8.49
N HIS A 110 22.31 17.47 7.87
CA HIS A 110 22.21 18.81 7.31
C HIS A 110 22.34 19.87 8.42
N PRO A 111 23.06 21.00 8.20
CA PRO A 111 23.27 22.01 9.26
C PRO A 111 22.01 22.63 9.85
N ALA A 112 20.91 22.63 9.09
CA ALA A 112 19.60 23.12 9.52
C ALA A 112 18.73 22.05 10.23
N ALA A 113 19.24 20.83 10.45
CA ALA A 113 18.58 19.82 11.26
C ALA A 113 18.92 20.02 12.74
N VAL A 114 17.99 19.64 13.62
CA VAL A 114 18.21 19.66 15.07
C VAL A 114 18.13 18.22 15.57
N VAL A 115 19.24 17.76 16.15
CA VAL A 115 19.34 16.45 16.77
C VAL A 115 19.56 16.68 18.26
N ALA A 116 18.60 16.22 19.08
CA ALA A 116 18.65 16.39 20.51
C ALA A 116 19.85 15.64 21.14
N PRO A 117 20.39 16.12 22.27
CA PRO A 117 21.35 15.36 23.06
C PRO A 117 20.80 13.97 23.40
N GLY A 118 21.66 12.95 23.40
CA GLY A 118 21.27 11.56 23.69
C GLY A 118 20.59 10.81 22.53
N ALA A 119 20.25 11.47 21.42
CA ALA A 119 19.86 10.77 20.21
C ALA A 119 21.06 9.99 19.61
N THR A 120 20.79 8.79 19.08
CA THR A 120 21.80 7.95 18.45
C THR A 120 21.56 7.85 16.95
N LEU A 121 22.59 8.13 16.16
CA LEU A 121 22.56 8.02 14.70
C LEU A 121 23.48 6.88 14.25
N GLY A 122 22.96 6.03 13.36
CA GLY A 122 23.71 4.97 12.72
C GLY A 122 24.70 5.48 11.67
N ARG A 123 25.38 4.54 11.02
CA ARG A 123 26.31 4.79 9.91
C ARG A 123 25.55 5.18 8.65
N ASP A 124 26.15 6.06 7.83
CA ASP A 124 25.63 6.45 6.52
C ASP A 124 24.16 6.95 6.52
N VAL A 125 23.70 7.51 7.63
CA VAL A 125 22.40 8.19 7.68
C VAL A 125 22.40 9.44 6.81
N ALA A 126 21.24 9.83 6.29
CA ALA A 126 21.04 11.12 5.63
C ALA A 126 19.90 11.86 6.32
N ILE A 127 20.24 12.93 7.03
CA ILE A 127 19.28 13.76 7.76
C ILE A 127 19.13 15.10 7.03
N GLY A 128 17.97 15.32 6.43
CA GLY A 128 17.66 16.48 5.60
C GLY A 128 17.48 17.79 6.39
N PRO A 129 17.27 18.92 5.68
CA PRO A 129 17.05 20.21 6.32
C PRO A 129 15.78 20.22 7.16
N PHE A 130 15.81 20.93 8.29
CA PHE A 130 14.67 21.10 9.20
C PHE A 130 14.13 19.79 9.79
N VAL A 131 14.92 18.71 9.74
CA VAL A 131 14.59 17.48 10.47
C VAL A 131 14.81 17.70 11.96
N MET A 132 13.88 17.19 12.77
CA MET A 132 13.98 17.16 14.22
C MET A 132 14.11 15.71 14.69
N VAL A 133 15.14 15.42 15.48
CA VAL A 133 15.30 14.11 16.14
C VAL A 133 15.29 14.33 17.66
N GLY A 134 14.29 13.78 18.32
CA GLY A 134 14.05 13.92 19.76
C GLY A 134 15.05 13.18 20.65
N GLU A 135 15.02 13.50 21.94
CA GLU A 135 15.90 12.90 22.95
C GLU A 135 15.74 11.39 23.02
N GLY A 136 16.87 10.67 23.11
CA GLY A 136 16.89 9.20 23.19
C GLY A 136 16.42 8.46 21.93
N ALA A 137 16.01 9.18 20.88
CA ALA A 137 15.61 8.58 19.62
C ALA A 137 16.80 7.90 18.92
N ARG A 138 16.51 6.83 18.18
CA ARG A 138 17.53 6.02 17.48
C ARG A 138 17.22 5.92 16.00
N ILE A 139 18.18 6.30 15.16
CA ILE A 139 18.08 6.20 13.71
C ILE A 139 19.08 5.16 13.21
N GLY A 140 18.60 4.10 12.56
CA GLY A 140 19.43 2.98 12.10
C GLY A 140 20.29 3.30 10.88
N ASP A 141 21.24 2.40 10.61
CA ASP A 141 22.22 2.52 9.54
C ASP A 141 21.56 2.73 8.16
N GLY A 142 22.12 3.62 7.35
CA GLY A 142 21.69 3.88 5.97
C GLY A 142 20.35 4.63 5.81
N SER A 143 19.64 4.89 6.92
CA SER A 143 18.31 5.51 6.90
C SER A 143 18.34 6.97 6.43
N VAL A 144 17.28 7.36 5.74
CA VAL A 144 17.11 8.66 5.09
C VAL A 144 15.88 9.36 5.64
N LEU A 145 16.08 10.50 6.30
CA LEU A 145 15.01 11.38 6.77
C LEU A 145 15.02 12.64 5.90
N GLU A 146 14.01 12.80 5.06
CA GLU A 146 13.90 13.94 4.16
C GLU A 146 13.41 15.20 4.89
N ALA A 147 13.34 16.33 4.18
CA ALA A 147 13.13 17.64 4.77
C ALA A 147 11.89 17.73 5.68
N GLY A 148 12.05 18.32 6.86
CA GLY A 148 10.96 18.56 7.80
C GLY A 148 10.36 17.31 8.46
N VAL A 149 11.03 16.15 8.39
CA VAL A 149 10.65 14.98 9.20
C VAL A 149 10.83 15.31 10.68
N SER A 150 9.88 14.90 11.52
CA SER A 150 9.98 14.99 12.98
C SER A 150 9.95 13.59 13.58
N VAL A 151 10.94 13.26 14.40
CA VAL A 151 11.00 12.01 15.17
C VAL A 151 10.96 12.34 16.65
N GLY A 152 9.91 11.89 17.32
CA GLY A 152 9.65 12.11 18.74
C GLY A 152 10.69 11.43 19.65
N ALA A 153 10.67 11.83 20.93
CA ALA A 153 11.58 11.28 21.94
C ALA A 153 11.38 9.77 22.11
N GLY A 154 12.46 9.04 22.39
CA GLY A 154 12.46 7.60 22.62
C GLY A 154 12.20 6.73 21.37
N SER A 155 11.76 7.32 20.26
CA SER A 155 11.35 6.59 19.06
C SER A 155 12.52 5.94 18.33
N VAL A 156 12.23 4.82 17.68
CA VAL A 156 13.22 4.00 16.97
C VAL A 156 12.85 3.91 15.49
N ILE A 157 13.80 4.27 14.64
CA ILE A 157 13.74 4.04 13.20
C ILE A 157 14.83 3.02 12.86
N GLY A 158 14.45 1.89 12.28
CA GLY A 158 15.38 0.83 11.87
C GLY A 158 16.35 1.26 10.75
N ALA A 159 17.16 0.30 10.30
CA ALA A 159 18.12 0.49 9.22
C ALA A 159 17.43 0.50 7.85
N GLY A 160 18.02 1.20 6.87
CA GLY A 160 17.55 1.23 5.48
C GLY A 160 16.20 1.92 5.27
N CYS A 161 15.68 2.63 6.28
CA CYS A 161 14.39 3.30 6.20
C CYS A 161 14.45 4.58 5.39
N ARG A 162 13.33 4.93 4.75
CA ARG A 162 13.15 6.21 4.07
C ARG A 162 11.88 6.91 4.53
N LEU A 163 12.05 8.03 5.21
CA LEU A 163 10.97 8.92 5.63
C LEU A 163 10.95 10.12 4.67
N HIS A 164 9.88 10.23 3.88
CA HIS A 164 9.67 11.34 2.96
C HIS A 164 9.35 12.65 3.70
N PRO A 165 9.32 13.81 3.00
CA PRO A 165 9.23 15.10 3.66
C PRO A 165 7.99 15.24 4.53
N ARG A 166 8.14 15.88 5.69
CA ARG A 166 7.04 16.17 6.63
C ARG A 166 6.30 14.92 7.13
N VAL A 167 7.00 13.80 7.29
CA VAL A 167 6.51 12.70 8.12
C VAL A 167 6.70 13.06 9.59
N THR A 168 5.69 12.81 10.41
CA THR A 168 5.73 12.99 11.86
C THR A 168 5.64 11.64 12.54
N ILE A 169 6.67 11.30 13.31
CA ILE A 169 6.67 10.16 14.24
C ILE A 169 6.60 10.74 15.64
N GLU A 170 5.54 10.45 16.37
CA GLU A 170 5.38 10.85 17.77
C GLU A 170 6.33 10.03 18.68
N HIS A 171 6.29 10.30 19.98
CA HIS A 171 7.17 9.68 20.96
C HIS A 171 6.93 8.17 21.13
N ASP A 172 7.98 7.47 21.55
CA ASP A 172 8.03 6.04 21.89
C ASP A 172 7.57 5.07 20.79
N CYS A 173 7.50 5.51 19.54
CA CYS A 173 7.12 4.67 18.41
C CYS A 173 8.32 3.90 17.86
N ALA A 174 8.07 2.70 17.34
CA ALA A 174 9.10 1.86 16.73
C ALA A 174 8.76 1.53 15.28
N ILE A 175 9.72 1.74 14.38
CA ILE A 175 9.67 1.33 12.97
C ILE A 175 10.85 0.38 12.71
N GLY A 176 10.56 -0.79 12.16
CA GLY A 176 11.55 -1.79 11.76
C GLY A 176 12.45 -1.35 10.60
N ASN A 177 13.08 -2.31 9.95
CA ASN A 177 14.05 -2.06 8.89
C ASN A 177 13.41 -1.98 7.50
N ASP A 178 14.07 -1.30 6.57
CA ASP A 178 13.70 -1.22 5.14
C ASP A 178 12.27 -0.70 4.90
N CYS A 179 11.80 0.17 5.80
CA CYS A 179 10.47 0.77 5.71
C CYS A 179 10.50 2.06 4.88
N THR A 180 9.41 2.34 4.16
CA THR A 180 9.22 3.61 3.46
C THR A 180 7.93 4.27 3.93
N VAL A 181 8.02 5.52 4.37
CA VAL A 181 6.86 6.30 4.81
C VAL A 181 6.77 7.57 3.96
N PHE A 182 5.64 7.75 3.27
CA PHE A 182 5.43 8.86 2.35
C PHE A 182 4.97 10.13 3.06
N ALA A 183 5.08 11.25 2.34
CA ALA A 183 4.96 12.60 2.89
C ALA A 183 3.63 12.86 3.62
N GLY A 184 3.71 13.63 4.70
CA GLY A 184 2.55 14.08 5.48
C GLY A 184 1.92 13.03 6.39
N THR A 185 2.47 11.82 6.44
CA THR A 185 1.98 10.76 7.34
C THR A 185 2.33 11.03 8.79
N VAL A 186 1.38 10.74 9.69
CA VAL A 186 1.52 10.87 11.14
C VAL A 186 1.42 9.49 11.78
N ILE A 187 2.41 9.15 12.60
CA ILE A 187 2.48 7.88 13.32
C ILE A 187 2.60 8.17 14.81
N GLY A 188 1.69 7.59 15.59
CA GLY A 188 1.69 7.69 17.03
C GLY A 188 0.85 8.82 17.61
N SER A 189 -0.05 9.42 16.82
CA SER A 189 -1.04 10.37 17.33
C SER A 189 -1.96 9.72 18.37
N ASP A 190 -2.54 10.55 19.22
CA ASP A 190 -3.59 10.13 20.13
C ASP A 190 -4.82 9.62 19.36
N GLY A 191 -5.24 8.38 19.64
CA GLY A 191 -6.52 7.86 19.19
C GLY A 191 -7.75 8.55 19.81
N PHE A 192 -8.92 8.20 19.29
CA PHE A 192 -10.23 8.72 19.70
C PHE A 192 -10.74 8.09 21.02
N GLY A 193 -10.00 8.27 22.11
CA GLY A 193 -10.38 7.82 23.45
C GLY A 193 -11.11 8.91 24.24
N PHE A 194 -12.42 8.79 24.39
CA PHE A 194 -13.24 9.69 25.20
C PHE A 194 -14.30 8.93 25.99
N ALA A 195 -14.52 9.31 27.25
CA ALA A 195 -15.64 8.85 28.07
C ALA A 195 -16.74 9.91 28.14
N SER A 196 -18.00 9.50 28.26
CA SER A 196 -19.10 10.43 28.53
C SER A 196 -19.09 10.83 30.00
N GLY A 197 -18.84 12.10 30.27
CA GLY A 197 -18.89 12.70 31.59
C GLY A 197 -20.09 13.63 31.79
N PRO A 198 -20.32 14.15 33.01
CA PRO A 198 -21.44 15.04 33.31
C PRO A 198 -21.45 16.37 32.53
N GLN A 199 -20.29 16.82 32.05
CA GLN A 199 -20.11 18.10 31.33
C GLN A 199 -19.78 17.91 29.84
N GLY A 200 -19.74 16.68 29.34
CA GLY A 200 -19.37 16.36 27.96
C GLY A 200 -18.32 15.25 27.89
N TRP A 201 -17.56 15.24 26.80
CA TRP A 201 -16.56 14.21 26.54
C TRP A 201 -15.27 14.45 27.34
N GLU A 202 -14.87 13.48 28.15
CA GLU A 202 -13.65 13.50 28.94
C GLU A 202 -12.56 12.71 28.22
N LYS A 203 -11.39 13.34 28.00
CA LYS A 203 -10.27 12.73 27.27
C LYS A 203 -9.68 11.57 28.07
N ILE A 204 -9.53 10.43 27.41
CA ILE A 204 -8.76 9.29 27.92
C ILE A 204 -7.35 9.37 27.30
N PRO A 205 -6.29 9.60 28.10
CA PRO A 205 -4.91 9.61 27.62
C PRO A 205 -4.55 8.28 26.93
N GLN A 206 -3.81 8.35 25.83
CA GLN A 206 -3.37 7.17 25.07
C GLN A 206 -1.91 6.88 25.41
N LEU A 207 -1.70 5.82 26.20
CA LEU A 207 -0.42 5.53 26.84
C LEU A 207 0.43 4.49 26.09
N GLY A 208 -0.17 3.73 25.18
CA GLY A 208 0.54 2.79 24.31
C GLY A 208 1.31 3.51 23.20
N ALA A 209 1.95 2.76 22.33
CA ALA A 209 2.73 3.27 21.20
C ALA A 209 2.24 2.71 19.86
N VAL A 210 3.04 2.93 18.81
CA VAL A 210 2.90 2.26 17.51
C VAL A 210 4.16 1.44 17.25
N VAL A 211 3.98 0.17 16.89
CA VAL A 211 5.05 -0.75 16.50
C VAL A 211 4.84 -1.20 15.06
N ILE A 212 5.75 -0.81 14.18
CA ILE A 212 5.77 -1.16 12.76
C ILE A 212 6.92 -2.13 12.51
N GLY A 213 6.61 -3.23 11.83
CA GLY A 213 7.56 -4.27 11.44
C GLY A 213 8.53 -3.84 10.33
N ASN A 214 9.15 -4.82 9.68
CA ASN A 214 10.13 -4.62 8.61
C ASN A 214 9.47 -4.54 7.23
N SER A 215 10.12 -3.89 6.27
CA SER A 215 9.70 -3.82 4.86
C SER A 215 8.29 -3.26 4.65
N VAL A 216 7.81 -2.43 5.59
CA VAL A 216 6.48 -1.81 5.53
C VAL A 216 6.52 -0.56 4.66
N GLU A 217 5.48 -0.35 3.87
CA GLU A 217 5.31 0.88 3.08
C GLU A 217 4.00 1.55 3.48
N ILE A 218 4.07 2.84 3.83
CA ILE A 218 2.90 3.64 4.25
C ILE A 218 2.80 4.86 3.36
N GLY A 219 1.68 4.96 2.66
CA GLY A 219 1.33 6.02 1.72
C GLY A 219 1.25 7.39 2.37
N ALA A 220 1.07 8.42 1.54
CA ALA A 220 1.04 9.81 1.96
C ALA A 220 -0.22 10.14 2.76
N ASN A 221 -0.08 11.06 3.71
CA ASN A 221 -1.16 11.56 4.57
C ASN A 221 -1.96 10.44 5.25
N CYS A 222 -1.29 9.36 5.64
CA CYS A 222 -1.90 8.36 6.53
C CYS A 222 -1.79 8.80 7.98
N THR A 223 -2.68 8.26 8.80
CA THR A 223 -2.70 8.49 10.25
C THR A 223 -2.77 7.13 10.94
N ILE A 224 -1.77 6.84 11.76
CA ILE A 224 -1.70 5.61 12.56
C ILE A 224 -1.65 6.01 14.03
N ASP A 225 -2.76 5.83 14.71
CA ASP A 225 -2.89 6.22 16.11
C ASP A 225 -2.15 5.25 17.03
N ARG A 226 -1.54 5.78 18.08
CA ARG A 226 -1.00 4.98 19.18
C ARG A 226 -2.13 4.27 19.92
N GLY A 227 -1.81 3.14 20.52
CA GLY A 227 -2.81 2.41 21.29
C GLY A 227 -3.11 3.04 22.65
N ALA A 228 -4.25 2.69 23.23
CA ALA A 228 -4.70 3.27 24.50
C ALA A 228 -3.83 2.81 25.69
N LEU A 229 -3.52 1.52 25.74
CA LEU A 229 -2.69 0.89 26.78
C LEU A 229 -1.66 -0.06 26.13
N GLU A 230 -2.15 -0.99 25.31
CA GLU A 230 -1.32 -1.79 24.41
C GLU A 230 -0.99 -0.99 23.15
N ASP A 231 -0.06 -1.48 22.34
CA ASP A 231 0.37 -0.82 21.12
C ASP A 231 -0.55 -1.09 19.91
N THR A 232 -0.60 -0.15 18.98
CA THR A 232 -1.04 -0.41 17.60
C THR A 232 0.09 -1.12 16.85
N VAL A 233 -0.22 -2.21 16.12
CA VAL A 233 0.81 -3.07 15.52
C VAL A 233 0.61 -3.24 14.01
N ILE A 234 1.64 -2.95 13.23
CA ILE A 234 1.68 -3.20 11.79
C ILE A 234 2.73 -4.28 11.49
N GLY A 235 2.29 -5.44 11.02
CA GLY A 235 3.17 -6.58 10.73
C GLY A 235 4.10 -6.38 9.52
N ASP A 236 5.10 -7.24 9.42
CA ASP A 236 6.14 -7.18 8.37
C ASP A 236 5.54 -7.23 6.96
N GLY A 237 6.14 -6.43 6.06
CA GLY A 237 5.82 -6.42 4.64
C GLY A 237 4.43 -5.86 4.29
N CYS A 238 3.71 -5.27 5.25
CA CYS A 238 2.44 -4.59 5.00
C CYS A 238 2.60 -3.43 4.00
N LYS A 239 1.57 -3.20 3.18
CA LYS A 239 1.52 -2.12 2.18
C LYS A 239 0.24 -1.32 2.38
N LEU A 240 0.40 -0.09 2.84
CA LEU A 240 -0.68 0.86 3.09
C LEU A 240 -0.57 1.96 2.05
N ASP A 241 -1.62 2.14 1.24
CA ASP A 241 -1.73 3.24 0.27
C ASP A 241 -2.09 4.56 0.97
N ASN A 242 -2.36 5.63 0.21
CA ASN A 242 -2.56 6.99 0.73
C ASN A 242 -3.88 7.16 1.51
N LEU A 243 -3.90 8.15 2.42
CA LEU A 243 -5.11 8.59 3.13
C LEU A 243 -5.79 7.49 3.96
N ILE A 244 -5.02 6.54 4.49
CA ILE A 244 -5.53 5.49 5.36
C ILE A 244 -5.56 5.97 6.80
N GLN A 245 -6.65 5.67 7.51
CA GLN A 245 -6.76 5.81 8.96
C GLN A 245 -6.63 4.43 9.63
N VAL A 246 -5.65 4.29 10.52
CA VAL A 246 -5.49 3.15 11.43
C VAL A 246 -5.70 3.66 12.85
N ALA A 247 -6.84 3.34 13.46
CA ALA A 247 -7.14 3.76 14.83
C ALA A 247 -6.34 2.98 15.89
N HIS A 248 -6.45 3.44 17.13
CA HIS A 248 -5.77 2.88 18.29
C HIS A 248 -5.99 1.37 18.46
N ASN A 249 -4.95 0.65 18.86
CA ASN A 249 -4.95 -0.80 19.15
C ASN A 249 -5.26 -1.70 17.94
N VAL A 250 -5.30 -1.17 16.71
CA VAL A 250 -5.43 -2.00 15.52
C VAL A 250 -4.20 -2.89 15.38
N ARG A 251 -4.42 -4.13 14.93
CA ARG A 251 -3.34 -5.10 14.64
C ARG A 251 -3.46 -5.60 13.22
N LEU A 252 -2.44 -5.34 12.39
CA LEU A 252 -2.35 -5.85 11.03
C LEU A 252 -1.34 -6.99 10.95
N GLY A 253 -1.78 -8.13 10.42
CA GLY A 253 -0.93 -9.27 10.11
C GLY A 253 -0.03 -9.03 8.90
N GLU A 254 1.06 -9.77 8.85
CA GLU A 254 2.10 -9.68 7.82
C GLU A 254 1.54 -9.74 6.39
N HIS A 255 2.20 -9.00 5.49
CA HIS A 255 1.92 -8.98 4.05
C HIS A 255 0.47 -8.59 3.67
N THR A 256 -0.25 -7.92 4.57
CA THR A 256 -1.56 -7.35 4.27
C THR A 256 -1.41 -6.07 3.46
N ALA A 257 -2.21 -5.95 2.40
CA ALA A 257 -2.25 -4.80 1.50
C ALA A 257 -3.58 -4.05 1.67
N ILE A 258 -3.50 -2.74 1.88
CA ILE A 258 -4.64 -1.86 2.12
C ILE A 258 -4.57 -0.73 1.12
N ALA A 259 -5.59 -0.62 0.27
CA ALA A 259 -5.70 0.43 -0.72
C ALA A 259 -6.19 1.76 -0.11
N GLY A 260 -6.10 2.85 -0.88
CA GLY A 260 -6.25 4.19 -0.35
C GLY A 260 -7.64 4.47 0.23
N CYS A 261 -7.69 5.47 1.14
CA CYS A 261 -8.90 5.94 1.80
C CYS A 261 -9.61 4.89 2.69
N VAL A 262 -8.94 3.82 3.08
CA VAL A 262 -9.50 2.83 4.02
C VAL A 262 -9.49 3.38 5.45
N GLY A 263 -10.58 3.16 6.17
CA GLY A 263 -10.69 3.49 7.61
C GLY A 263 -10.85 2.24 8.46
N ILE A 264 -9.98 2.08 9.45
CA ILE A 264 -10.00 0.95 10.40
C ILE A 264 -10.24 1.50 11.80
N ALA A 265 -11.38 1.15 12.39
CA ALA A 265 -11.73 1.55 13.75
C ALA A 265 -10.98 0.72 14.82
N GLY A 266 -10.94 1.27 16.03
CA GLY A 266 -10.04 0.83 17.09
C GLY A 266 -10.18 -0.64 17.47
N SER A 267 -9.07 -1.25 17.88
CA SER A 267 -8.98 -2.64 18.33
C SER A 267 -9.38 -3.71 17.30
N ALA A 268 -9.51 -3.37 16.01
CA ALA A 268 -9.70 -4.36 14.97
C ALA A 268 -8.42 -5.18 14.73
N VAL A 269 -8.57 -6.48 14.51
CA VAL A 269 -7.48 -7.40 14.17
C VAL A 269 -7.68 -7.92 12.77
N ILE A 270 -6.72 -7.66 11.89
CA ILE A 270 -6.72 -8.11 10.50
C ILE A 270 -5.57 -9.11 10.33
N GLY A 271 -5.89 -10.30 9.82
CA GLY A 271 -4.93 -11.38 9.60
C GLY A 271 -3.88 -11.08 8.54
N ARG A 272 -3.13 -12.13 8.16
CA ARG A 272 -2.05 -12.07 7.17
C ARG A 272 -2.57 -12.15 5.74
N ARG A 273 -1.81 -11.56 4.81
CA ARG A 273 -2.06 -11.64 3.34
C ARG A 273 -3.46 -11.18 2.94
N CYS A 274 -4.07 -10.32 3.74
CA CYS A 274 -5.37 -9.74 3.43
C CYS A 274 -5.22 -8.64 2.36
N ARG A 275 -6.28 -8.42 1.60
CA ARG A 275 -6.36 -7.39 0.56
C ARG A 275 -7.61 -6.56 0.79
N ILE A 276 -7.43 -5.33 1.23
CA ILE A 276 -8.53 -4.42 1.56
C ILE A 276 -8.67 -3.38 0.44
N GLY A 277 -9.79 -3.44 -0.29
CA GLY A 277 -10.09 -2.53 -1.39
C GLY A 277 -10.28 -1.09 -0.95
N GLY A 278 -10.03 -0.16 -1.86
CA GLY A 278 -10.00 1.28 -1.54
C GLY A 278 -11.33 1.79 -1.02
N GLY A 279 -11.28 2.72 -0.06
CA GLY A 279 -12.46 3.31 0.57
C GLY A 279 -13.29 2.34 1.43
N ALA A 280 -12.81 1.12 1.69
CA ALA A 280 -13.47 0.21 2.61
C ALA A 280 -13.42 0.73 4.06
N GLY A 281 -14.44 0.38 4.84
CA GLY A 281 -14.50 0.66 6.27
C GLY A 281 -14.50 -0.63 7.09
N ILE A 282 -13.79 -0.65 8.20
CA ILE A 282 -13.76 -1.79 9.13
C ILE A 282 -14.14 -1.28 10.52
N LEU A 283 -15.22 -1.82 11.10
CA LEU A 283 -15.63 -1.46 12.45
C LEU A 283 -14.67 -2.00 13.52
N GLY A 284 -14.72 -1.39 14.70
CA GLY A 284 -13.82 -1.71 15.80
C GLY A 284 -14.12 -3.05 16.44
N HIS A 285 -13.12 -3.61 17.14
CA HIS A 285 -13.22 -4.89 17.85
C HIS A 285 -13.60 -6.09 16.97
N LEU A 286 -13.38 -6.00 15.66
CA LEU A 286 -13.61 -7.10 14.73
C LEU A 286 -12.34 -7.91 14.52
N GLU A 287 -12.52 -9.19 14.18
CA GLU A 287 -11.43 -10.08 13.78
C GLU A 287 -11.66 -10.54 12.34
N ILE A 288 -10.69 -10.30 11.46
CA ILE A 288 -10.66 -10.75 10.07
C ILE A 288 -9.55 -11.79 9.96
N CYS A 289 -9.88 -13.03 9.58
CA CYS A 289 -8.88 -14.08 9.44
C CYS A 289 -7.94 -13.84 8.24
N ASP A 290 -6.89 -14.66 8.14
CA ASP A 290 -5.93 -14.62 7.04
C ASP A 290 -6.60 -14.83 5.67
N ASP A 291 -5.92 -14.35 4.63
CA ASP A 291 -6.26 -14.58 3.20
C ASP A 291 -7.66 -14.05 2.78
N VAL A 292 -8.13 -13.00 3.44
CA VAL A 292 -9.38 -12.31 3.10
C VAL A 292 -9.16 -11.21 2.07
N THR A 293 -10.02 -11.15 1.07
CA THR A 293 -10.13 -10.01 0.15
C THR A 293 -11.46 -9.30 0.38
N ILE A 294 -11.41 -7.99 0.62
CA ILE A 294 -12.58 -7.13 0.74
C ILE A 294 -12.61 -6.20 -0.47
N SER A 295 -13.72 -6.16 -1.20
CA SER A 295 -13.87 -5.26 -2.34
C SER A 295 -13.97 -3.79 -1.91
N ALA A 296 -13.64 -2.90 -2.84
CA ALA A 296 -13.66 -1.46 -2.62
C ALA A 296 -15.02 -0.97 -2.08
N MET A 297 -15.00 0.08 -1.26
CA MET A 297 -16.19 0.73 -0.68
C MET A 297 -17.09 -0.19 0.17
N SER A 298 -16.59 -1.34 0.60
CA SER A 298 -17.33 -2.25 1.49
C SER A 298 -17.18 -1.84 2.95
N LEU A 299 -18.28 -1.90 3.73
CA LEU A 299 -18.26 -1.73 5.17
C LEU A 299 -18.32 -3.10 5.88
N VAL A 300 -17.26 -3.46 6.60
CA VAL A 300 -17.18 -4.69 7.39
C VAL A 300 -17.77 -4.43 8.77
N THR A 301 -18.93 -5.01 9.04
CA THR A 301 -19.70 -4.81 10.27
C THR A 301 -19.64 -5.98 11.26
N ARG A 302 -18.98 -7.09 10.88
CA ARG A 302 -18.84 -8.29 11.69
C ARG A 302 -17.52 -9.01 11.36
N SER A 303 -17.02 -9.78 12.32
CA SER A 303 -15.82 -10.59 12.14
C SER A 303 -15.96 -11.56 10.97
N ILE A 304 -14.86 -11.76 10.24
CA ILE A 304 -14.75 -12.67 9.10
C ILE A 304 -13.87 -13.85 9.54
N ARG A 305 -14.48 -15.03 9.63
CA ARG A 305 -13.84 -16.25 10.15
C ARG A 305 -13.37 -17.22 9.08
N GLN A 306 -13.65 -16.92 7.82
CA GLN A 306 -13.31 -17.79 6.69
C GLN A 306 -12.55 -16.97 5.63
N PRO A 307 -11.47 -17.52 5.06
CA PRO A 307 -10.82 -16.90 3.91
C PRO A 307 -11.79 -16.78 2.74
N GLY A 308 -11.61 -15.76 1.90
CA GLY A 308 -12.47 -15.58 0.74
C GLY A 308 -12.55 -14.15 0.25
N PHE A 309 -13.44 -13.93 -0.71
CA PHE A 309 -13.72 -12.63 -1.30
C PHE A 309 -15.08 -12.12 -0.79
N TYR A 310 -15.10 -10.94 -0.19
CA TYR A 310 -16.27 -10.33 0.42
C TYR A 310 -16.60 -8.99 -0.23
N SER A 311 -17.89 -8.72 -0.41
CA SER A 311 -18.42 -7.45 -0.91
C SER A 311 -19.62 -7.00 -0.08
N GLY A 312 -19.62 -5.72 0.31
CA GLY A 312 -20.76 -5.06 0.95
C GLY A 312 -21.32 -3.89 0.12
N VAL A 313 -20.67 -3.53 -0.98
CA VAL A 313 -21.06 -2.42 -1.85
C VAL A 313 -22.31 -2.76 -2.69
N PHE A 314 -23.19 -1.78 -2.87
CA PHE A 314 -24.35 -1.91 -3.77
C PHE A 314 -23.92 -1.59 -5.22
N PRO A 315 -24.40 -2.33 -6.24
CA PRO A 315 -24.03 -2.05 -7.63
C PRO A 315 -24.35 -0.62 -8.06
N LEU A 316 -23.49 -0.03 -8.91
CA LEU A 316 -23.79 1.23 -9.57
C LEU A 316 -24.91 1.01 -10.59
N MET A 317 -25.92 1.88 -10.55
CA MET A 317 -27.10 1.82 -11.41
C MET A 317 -27.43 3.23 -11.93
N ASP A 318 -28.24 3.31 -12.99
CA ASP A 318 -28.92 4.57 -13.33
C ASP A 318 -29.73 5.07 -12.12
N ASN A 319 -29.77 6.38 -11.89
CA ASN A 319 -30.37 6.95 -10.68
C ASN A 319 -31.83 6.52 -10.48
N VAL A 320 -32.61 6.46 -11.56
CA VAL A 320 -34.02 6.09 -11.49
C VAL A 320 -34.18 4.64 -11.03
N ASP A 321 -33.32 3.75 -11.49
CA ASP A 321 -33.37 2.33 -11.11
C ASP A 321 -32.77 2.08 -9.72
N TRP A 322 -31.79 2.90 -9.32
CA TRP A 322 -31.27 2.90 -7.95
C TRP A 322 -32.35 3.30 -6.94
N GLU A 323 -33.09 4.40 -7.19
CA GLU A 323 -34.15 4.87 -6.30
C GLU A 323 -35.24 3.83 -6.09
N LYS A 324 -35.66 3.16 -7.17
CA LYS A 324 -36.62 2.04 -7.11
C LYS A 324 -36.07 0.89 -6.26
N SER A 325 -34.81 0.50 -6.48
CA SER A 325 -34.16 -0.57 -5.72
C SER A 325 -34.03 -0.23 -4.24
N ALA A 326 -33.67 1.02 -3.92
CA ALA A 326 -33.56 1.51 -2.54
C ALA A 326 -34.92 1.51 -1.82
N ALA A 327 -36.00 1.87 -2.52
CA ALA A 327 -37.35 1.78 -1.98
C ALA A 327 -37.75 0.33 -1.65
N LEU A 328 -37.43 -0.62 -2.54
CA LEU A 328 -37.70 -2.05 -2.32
C LEU A 328 -36.92 -2.62 -1.12
N LEU A 329 -35.65 -2.25 -0.97
CA LEU A 329 -34.84 -2.67 0.19
C LEU A 329 -35.48 -2.27 1.52
N ARG A 330 -36.03 -1.05 1.60
CA ARG A 330 -36.76 -0.57 2.79
C ARG A 330 -38.02 -1.39 3.07
N GLN A 331 -38.68 -1.89 2.02
CA GLN A 331 -39.91 -2.66 2.12
C GLN A 331 -39.68 -4.17 2.36
N LEU A 332 -38.44 -4.65 2.28
CA LEU A 332 -38.10 -6.07 2.36
C LEU A 332 -38.70 -6.79 3.60
N PRO A 333 -38.76 -6.17 4.80
CA PRO A 333 -39.42 -6.77 5.96
C PRO A 333 -40.91 -7.05 5.72
N GLN A 334 -41.67 -6.08 5.18
CA GLN A 334 -43.11 -6.26 4.91
C GLN A 334 -43.34 -7.31 3.81
N TRP A 335 -42.47 -7.36 2.81
CA TRP A 335 -42.54 -8.37 1.75
C TRP A 335 -42.31 -9.78 2.32
N ARG A 336 -41.38 -9.95 3.27
CA ARG A 336 -41.15 -11.22 3.97
C ARG A 336 -42.39 -11.68 4.75
N GLU A 337 -43.08 -10.77 5.43
CA GLU A 337 -44.32 -11.09 6.16
C GLU A 337 -45.46 -11.50 5.22
N ARG A 338 -45.61 -10.78 4.10
CA ARG A 338 -46.61 -11.12 3.07
C ARG A 338 -46.34 -12.49 2.46
N LEU A 339 -45.07 -12.81 2.15
CA LEU A 339 -44.68 -14.12 1.60
C LEU A 339 -45.00 -15.25 2.58
N ARG A 340 -44.63 -15.10 3.86
CA ARG A 340 -44.96 -16.09 4.92
C ARG A 340 -46.46 -16.34 5.05
N ARG A 341 -47.29 -15.29 4.90
CA ARG A 341 -48.75 -15.42 4.96
C ARG A 341 -49.27 -16.26 3.79
N LEU A 342 -48.79 -15.97 2.57
CA LEU A 342 -49.16 -16.72 1.36
C LEU A 342 -48.74 -18.19 1.45
N GLU A 343 -47.52 -18.48 1.90
CA GLU A 343 -47.01 -19.85 2.08
C GLU A 343 -47.78 -20.64 3.14
N ARG A 344 -48.33 -19.98 4.16
CA ARG A 344 -49.16 -20.63 5.17
C ARG A 344 -50.53 -20.99 4.62
N THR A 345 -51.17 -20.09 3.89
CA THR A 345 -52.49 -20.32 3.29
C THR A 345 -52.44 -21.45 2.25
N ASP A 346 -51.41 -21.51 1.38
CA ASP A 346 -51.25 -22.60 0.40
C ASP A 346 -51.03 -23.99 1.05
N ARG A 347 -50.49 -24.04 2.27
CA ARG A 347 -50.34 -25.29 3.04
C ARG A 347 -51.62 -25.72 3.77
N GLU A 348 -52.49 -24.77 4.12
CA GLU A 348 -53.77 -25.05 4.77
C GLU A 348 -54.85 -25.45 3.74
N GLU A 349 -54.67 -25.08 2.47
CA GLU A 349 -55.56 -25.44 1.35
C GLU A 349 -55.19 -26.77 0.65
N ARG A 350 -54.09 -27.43 1.05
CA ARG A 350 -53.64 -28.75 0.58
C ARG A 350 -53.86 -29.84 1.63
#